data_AF-A0A7V9JEC8-F1
#
_entry.id   AF-A0A7V9JEC8-F1
#
_cell.length_a   1.000
_cell.length_b   1.000
_cell.length_c   1.000
_cell.angle_alpha   90.00
_cell.angle_beta   90.00
_cell.angle_gamma   90.00
#
_symmetry.space_group_name_H-M   'P 1'
#
loop_
_entity.id
_entity.type
_entity.pdbx_description
1 polymer ?
#
loop_
_entity_poly.entity_id
_entity_poly.type
_entity_poly.pdbx_seq_one_letter_code
_entity_poly.pdbx_strand_id
1 'polypeptide(L)'
;MAYPAALTLALTGDSIVLRKIAMYDDEPTAGLIRTIQAADVAFTNLEVLPNDYQGYPAVESGGSHFAAHHWVVDELTSMGIDLFSCANNHALDYSIAGCLATIEALEKKGVAFAGIGRNLGEARMPVYFDSPAGSVAMLSCSSTFAKGQHAGEQRPDMQGRPGLNPIRYDTVHE
;
A
#
# COMPACT_ATOMS: atom_id res chain seq x y z
N MET A 1 30.75 -1.19 -25.14
CA MET A 1 29.35 -1.39 -24.74
C MET A 1 29.05 -0.39 -23.64
N ALA A 2 28.09 0.52 -23.84
CA ALA A 2 27.60 1.36 -22.76
C ALA A 2 26.70 0.48 -21.88
N TYR A 3 26.90 0.51 -20.57
CA TYR A 3 25.95 -0.11 -19.64
C TYR A 3 24.60 0.62 -19.79
N PRO A 4 23.45 -0.08 -19.70
CA PRO A 4 22.17 0.60 -19.60
C PRO A 4 22.22 1.62 -18.45
N ALA A 5 21.57 2.76 -18.62
CA ALA A 5 21.49 3.77 -17.57
C ALA A 5 20.99 3.11 -16.27
N ALA A 6 21.59 3.45 -15.14
CA ALA A 6 21.21 2.89 -13.85
C ALA A 6 19.79 3.34 -13.50
N LEU A 7 18.90 2.39 -13.21
CA LEU A 7 17.55 2.66 -12.71
C LEU A 7 17.63 3.20 -11.28
N THR A 8 16.91 4.29 -11.01
CA THR A 8 16.84 4.96 -9.71
C THR A 8 15.49 4.74 -9.05
N LEU A 9 15.50 4.55 -7.73
CA LEU A 9 14.30 4.33 -6.92
C LEU A 9 14.21 5.39 -5.82
N ALA A 10 13.02 5.92 -5.60
CA ALA A 10 12.68 6.67 -4.39
C ALA A 10 11.80 5.81 -3.48
N LEU A 11 12.24 5.55 -2.25
CA LEU A 11 11.52 4.72 -1.29
C LEU A 11 11.08 5.59 -0.11
N THR A 12 9.78 5.83 0.03
CA THR A 12 9.24 6.50 1.20
C THR A 12 8.75 5.49 2.23
N GLY A 13 8.70 5.93 3.49
CA GLY A 13 8.12 5.14 4.58
C GLY A 13 6.60 5.26 4.62
N ASP A 14 6.08 5.24 5.85
CA ASP A 14 4.65 5.20 6.14
C ASP A 14 3.94 6.49 5.73
N SER A 15 3.01 6.36 4.78
CA SER A 15 2.13 7.43 4.35
C SER A 15 0.82 7.40 5.11
N ILE A 16 0.83 7.91 6.33
CA ILE A 16 -0.37 8.19 7.15
C ILE A 16 -0.87 9.60 6.81
N VAL A 17 -1.40 9.77 5.60
CA VAL A 17 -1.80 11.07 5.06
C VAL A 17 -3.29 11.30 5.27
N LEU A 18 -3.64 12.17 6.22
CA LEU A 18 -5.02 12.52 6.59
C LEU A 18 -5.41 13.95 6.17
N ARG A 19 -4.47 14.72 5.62
CA ARG A 19 -4.66 16.08 5.12
C ARG A 19 -4.04 16.19 3.73
N LYS A 20 -4.61 17.05 2.90
CA LYS A 20 -4.08 17.30 1.56
C LYS A 20 -2.67 17.86 1.66
N ILE A 21 -1.73 17.31 0.91
CA ILE A 21 -0.35 17.79 0.85
C ILE A 21 -0.31 19.05 -0.03
N ALA A 22 -1.18 19.13 -1.02
CA ALA A 22 -1.37 20.31 -1.88
C ALA A 22 -1.76 21.61 -1.13
N MET A 23 -2.07 21.56 0.17
CA MET A 23 -2.32 22.78 0.97
C MET A 23 -1.03 23.48 1.42
N TYR A 24 0.12 22.81 1.30
CA TYR A 24 1.42 23.34 1.69
C TYR A 24 2.12 23.94 0.48
N ASP A 25 2.43 25.24 0.58
CA ASP A 25 3.19 25.99 -0.43
C ASP A 25 4.50 26.48 0.20
N ASP A 26 5.38 25.52 0.53
CA ASP A 26 6.67 25.76 1.15
C ASP A 26 7.79 24.95 0.48
N GLU A 27 9.01 25.47 0.56
CA GLU A 27 10.17 24.86 -0.08
C GLU A 27 10.50 23.44 0.43
N PRO A 28 10.41 23.13 1.74
CA PRO A 28 10.57 21.76 2.21
C PRO A 28 9.62 20.76 1.50
N THR A 29 8.34 21.11 1.38
CA THR A 29 7.36 20.27 0.68
C THR A 29 7.68 20.15 -0.80
N ALA A 30 7.95 21.27 -1.48
CA ALA A 30 8.31 21.27 -2.89
C ALA A 30 9.61 20.49 -3.17
N GLY A 31 10.61 20.60 -2.30
CA GLY A 31 11.88 19.88 -2.38
C GLY A 31 11.71 18.37 -2.22
N LEU A 32 10.83 17.93 -1.32
CA LEU A 32 10.48 16.51 -1.17
C LEU A 32 9.83 15.98 -2.45
N ILE A 33 8.83 16.70 -2.99
CA ILE A 33 8.15 16.29 -4.23
C ILE A 33 9.14 16.20 -5.40
N ARG A 34 10.01 17.20 -5.58
CA ARG A 34 11.06 17.17 -6.61
C ARG A 34 12.00 15.98 -6.44
N THR A 35 12.30 15.58 -5.20
CA THR A 35 13.16 14.42 -4.92
C THR A 35 12.49 13.12 -5.34
N ILE A 36 11.19 12.97 -5.06
CA ILE A 36 10.40 11.79 -5.45
C ILE A 36 10.28 11.74 -6.99
N GLN A 37 9.89 12.84 -7.62
CA GLN A 37 9.69 12.93 -9.07
C GLN A 37 10.99 12.78 -9.90
N ALA A 38 12.16 12.92 -9.27
CA ALA A 38 13.44 12.74 -9.95
C ALA A 38 13.85 11.26 -10.12
N ALA A 39 13.19 10.33 -9.42
CA ALA A 39 13.45 8.90 -9.56
C ALA A 39 12.71 8.30 -10.77
N ASP A 40 13.22 7.19 -11.30
CA ASP A 40 12.55 6.47 -12.39
C ASP A 40 11.29 5.73 -11.93
N VAL A 41 11.27 5.30 -10.66
CA VAL A 41 10.11 4.69 -9.98
C VAL A 41 10.12 5.08 -8.51
N ALA A 42 8.96 5.48 -7.96
CA ALA A 42 8.81 5.75 -6.54
C ALA A 42 7.80 4.84 -5.84
N PHE A 43 8.13 4.48 -4.60
CA PHE A 43 7.39 3.59 -3.73
C PHE A 43 6.92 4.31 -2.47
N THR A 44 5.76 3.92 -1.94
CA THR A 44 5.35 4.24 -0.58
C THR A 44 4.72 3.06 0.17
N ASN A 45 4.85 3.03 1.50
CA ASN A 45 3.98 2.22 2.35
C ASN A 45 2.68 2.99 2.62
N LEU A 46 1.57 2.56 2.01
CA LEU A 46 0.26 3.15 2.21
C LEU A 46 -0.34 2.65 3.52
N GLU A 47 0.02 3.31 4.62
CA GLU A 47 -0.42 2.96 5.99
C GLU A 47 -1.70 3.70 6.41
N VAL A 48 -2.62 3.86 5.46
CA VAL A 48 -3.97 4.40 5.69
C VAL A 48 -4.93 3.77 4.69
N LEU A 49 -6.18 3.54 5.07
CA LEU A 49 -7.20 3.03 4.16
C LEU A 49 -7.83 4.18 3.35
N PRO A 50 -7.64 4.28 2.02
CA PRO A 50 -8.43 5.16 1.15
C PRO A 50 -9.85 4.59 0.93
N ASN A 51 -10.57 4.28 2.01
CA ASN A 51 -11.85 3.57 1.99
C ASN A 51 -13.07 4.49 2.11
N ASP A 52 -12.90 5.82 2.18
CA ASP A 52 -13.99 6.77 2.47
C ASP A 52 -14.78 6.42 3.74
N TYR A 53 -14.08 5.87 4.74
CA TYR A 53 -14.67 5.40 6.00
C TYR A 53 -15.71 4.28 5.82
N GLN A 54 -15.67 3.55 4.71
CA GLN A 54 -16.49 2.36 4.50
C GLN A 54 -16.01 1.19 5.36
N GLY A 55 -16.97 0.43 5.90
CA GLY A 55 -16.72 -0.68 6.81
C GLY A 55 -16.88 -0.30 8.28
N TYR A 56 -16.56 -1.24 9.16
CA TYR A 56 -16.64 -1.05 10.60
C TYR A 56 -15.24 -1.09 11.20
N PRO A 57 -14.90 -0.18 12.12
CA PRO A 57 -13.63 -0.24 12.85
C PRO A 57 -13.39 -1.62 13.45
N ALA A 58 -12.19 -2.17 13.24
CA ALA A 58 -11.80 -3.46 13.76
C ALA A 58 -11.65 -3.42 15.29
N VAL A 59 -11.77 -4.58 15.93
CA VAL A 59 -11.60 -4.69 17.39
C VAL A 59 -10.18 -4.31 17.81
N GLU A 60 -9.18 -4.76 17.07
CA GLU A 60 -7.77 -4.42 17.29
C GLU A 60 -7.31 -3.39 16.25
N SER A 61 -6.68 -2.32 16.73
CA SER A 61 -6.22 -1.19 15.90
C SER A 61 -4.73 -0.88 16.04
N GLY A 62 -4.02 -1.53 16.97
CA GLY A 62 -2.62 -1.20 17.25
C GLY A 62 -2.39 0.23 17.78
N GLY A 63 -3.45 0.98 18.13
CA GLY A 63 -3.38 2.32 18.71
C GLY A 63 -4.35 3.33 18.07
N SER A 64 -4.71 3.16 16.80
CA SER A 64 -5.65 4.03 16.08
C SER A 64 -6.22 3.34 14.84
N HIS A 65 -7.39 3.76 14.37
CA HIS A 65 -7.97 3.31 13.11
C HIS A 65 -7.72 4.34 12.01
N PHE A 66 -6.79 4.07 11.10
CA PHE A 66 -6.43 4.95 9.99
C PHE A 66 -7.30 4.69 8.76
N ALA A 67 -8.21 5.63 8.52
CA ALA A 67 -8.96 5.77 7.29
C ALA A 67 -8.82 7.18 6.75
N ALA A 68 -8.89 7.30 5.44
CA ALA A 68 -8.90 8.55 4.70
C ALA A 68 -9.92 8.47 3.57
N HIS A 69 -10.26 9.63 3.06
CA HIS A 69 -10.95 9.71 1.79
C HIS A 69 -10.05 9.22 0.66
N HIS A 70 -10.67 8.66 -0.37
CA HIS A 70 -9.94 8.07 -1.50
C HIS A 70 -9.05 9.09 -2.25
N TRP A 71 -9.27 10.40 -2.10
CA TRP A 71 -8.41 11.44 -2.69
C TRP A 71 -6.95 11.37 -2.24
N VAL A 72 -6.63 10.70 -1.12
CA VAL A 72 -5.24 10.53 -0.65
C VAL A 72 -4.35 9.86 -1.70
N VAL A 73 -4.91 8.95 -2.48
CA VAL A 73 -4.18 8.27 -3.56
C VAL A 73 -3.83 9.26 -4.67
N ASP A 74 -4.69 10.25 -4.95
CA ASP A 74 -4.40 11.29 -5.95
C ASP A 74 -3.27 12.21 -5.49
N GLU A 75 -3.26 12.58 -4.20
CA GLU A 75 -2.18 13.38 -3.61
C GLU A 75 -0.84 12.66 -3.75
N LEU A 76 -0.76 11.39 -3.33
CA LEU A 76 0.46 10.59 -3.42
C LEU A 76 0.91 10.39 -4.88
N THR A 77 -0.03 10.11 -5.79
CA THR A 77 0.28 10.00 -7.22
C THR A 77 0.81 11.31 -7.79
N SER A 78 0.24 12.46 -7.39
CA SER A 78 0.71 13.79 -7.84
C SER A 78 2.13 14.12 -7.36
N MET A 79 2.56 13.53 -6.24
CA MET A 79 3.94 13.63 -5.75
C MET A 79 4.92 12.77 -6.55
N GLY A 80 4.44 11.92 -7.46
CA GLY A 80 5.23 11.00 -8.26
C GLY A 80 5.36 9.60 -7.68
N ILE A 81 4.47 9.17 -6.76
CA ILE A 81 4.43 7.79 -6.28
C ILE A 81 3.80 6.87 -7.33
N ASP A 82 4.52 5.81 -7.67
CA ASP A 82 4.10 4.81 -8.67
C ASP A 82 3.62 3.50 -8.04
N LEU A 83 4.28 3.08 -6.95
CA LEU A 83 4.08 1.79 -6.29
C LEU A 83 3.55 1.95 -4.85
N PHE A 84 2.42 1.31 -4.54
CA PHE A 84 1.76 1.36 -3.24
C PHE A 84 1.84 0.02 -2.50
N SER A 85 2.67 -0.08 -1.47
CA SER A 85 2.68 -1.22 -0.56
C SER A 85 1.52 -1.10 0.42
N CYS A 86 0.69 -2.14 0.50
CA CYS A 86 -0.51 -2.15 1.34
C CYS A 86 -0.51 -3.23 2.43
N ALA A 87 0.49 -4.12 2.48
CA ALA A 87 0.62 -5.07 3.60
C ALA A 87 1.26 -4.37 4.80
N ASN A 88 0.45 -3.87 5.72
CA ASN A 88 0.87 -3.33 7.01
C ASN A 88 -0.20 -3.63 8.08
N ASN A 89 0.10 -3.34 9.34
CA ASN A 89 -0.80 -3.60 10.48
C ASN A 89 -2.11 -2.80 10.43
N HIS A 90 -2.19 -1.75 9.60
CA HIS A 90 -3.38 -0.92 9.46
C HIS A 90 -4.29 -1.37 8.32
N ALA A 91 -3.89 -2.32 7.47
CA ALA A 91 -4.63 -2.75 6.28
C ALA A 91 -6.08 -3.22 6.52
N LEU A 92 -6.45 -3.56 7.76
CA LEU A 92 -7.81 -3.95 8.15
C LEU A 92 -8.37 -3.15 9.31
N ASP A 93 -7.96 -1.89 9.48
CA ASP A 93 -8.52 -1.01 10.51
C ASP A 93 -10.03 -0.84 10.39
N TYR A 94 -10.60 -0.90 9.18
CA TYR A 94 -12.04 -0.88 8.94
C TYR A 94 -12.58 -2.26 8.54
N SER A 95 -11.95 -3.30 9.09
CA SER A 95 -12.28 -4.70 8.87
C SER A 95 -12.20 -5.10 7.38
N ILE A 96 -12.82 -6.23 7.01
CA ILE A 96 -12.84 -6.73 5.63
C ILE A 96 -13.44 -5.70 4.66
N ALA A 97 -14.54 -5.06 5.04
CA ALA A 97 -15.23 -4.09 4.18
C ALA A 97 -14.35 -2.89 3.86
N GLY A 98 -13.59 -2.37 4.83
CA GLY A 98 -12.63 -1.28 4.58
C GLY A 98 -11.47 -1.69 3.69
N CYS A 99 -10.93 -2.91 3.88
CA CYS A 99 -9.88 -3.45 3.01
C CYS A 99 -10.36 -3.60 1.56
N LEU A 100 -11.59 -4.12 1.34
CA LEU A 100 -12.18 -4.22 0.01
C LEU A 100 -12.42 -2.85 -0.63
N ALA A 101 -12.94 -1.88 0.13
CA ALA A 101 -13.11 -0.51 -0.35
C ALA A 101 -11.78 0.16 -0.74
N THR A 102 -10.70 -0.10 0.00
CA THR A 102 -9.35 0.32 -0.36
C THR A 102 -8.90 -0.30 -1.68
N ILE A 103 -9.07 -1.62 -1.86
CA ILE A 103 -8.75 -2.32 -3.11
C ILE A 103 -9.51 -1.68 -4.28
N GLU A 104 -10.82 -1.50 -4.14
CA GLU A 104 -11.67 -0.88 -5.18
C GLU A 104 -11.23 0.55 -5.49
N ALA A 105 -10.84 1.34 -4.49
CA ALA A 105 -10.36 2.70 -4.68
C ALA A 105 -9.03 2.74 -5.46
N LEU A 106 -8.09 1.84 -5.14
CA LEU A 106 -6.80 1.74 -5.83
C LEU A 106 -6.98 1.25 -7.27
N GLU A 107 -7.80 0.22 -7.49
CA GLU A 107 -8.13 -0.29 -8.83
C GLU A 107 -8.82 0.75 -9.70
N LYS A 108 -9.80 1.48 -9.15
CA LYS A 108 -10.52 2.54 -9.87
C LYS A 108 -9.59 3.67 -10.32
N LYS A 109 -8.51 3.91 -9.58
CA LYS A 109 -7.49 4.91 -9.91
C LYS A 109 -6.39 4.37 -10.82
N GLY A 110 -6.33 3.05 -11.02
CA GLY A 110 -5.35 2.41 -11.89
C GLY A 110 -3.92 2.50 -11.36
N VAL A 111 -3.73 2.59 -10.04
CA VAL A 111 -2.39 2.62 -9.43
C VAL A 111 -1.85 1.19 -9.20
N ALA A 112 -0.54 1.03 -9.24
CA ALA A 112 0.11 -0.24 -8.96
C ALA A 112 0.24 -0.47 -7.45
N PHE A 113 -0.50 -1.43 -6.90
CA PHE A 113 -0.46 -1.78 -5.48
C PHE A 113 -0.26 -3.28 -5.25
N ALA A 114 0.30 -3.65 -4.10
CA ALA A 114 0.47 -5.05 -3.70
C ALA A 114 0.30 -5.24 -2.20
N GLY A 115 0.11 -6.49 -1.77
CA GLY A 115 0.14 -6.88 -0.35
C GLY A 115 -1.21 -6.91 0.35
N ILE A 116 -2.30 -6.56 -0.34
CA ILE A 116 -3.68 -6.85 0.08
C ILE A 116 -4.41 -7.52 -1.08
N GLY A 117 -5.44 -8.30 -0.77
CA GLY A 117 -6.26 -8.94 -1.80
C GLY A 117 -7.56 -9.49 -1.25
N ARG A 118 -8.45 -9.94 -2.14
CA ARG A 118 -9.74 -10.57 -1.80
C ARG A 118 -9.56 -11.99 -1.28
N ASN A 119 -8.37 -12.57 -1.48
CA ASN A 119 -7.92 -13.83 -0.92
C ASN A 119 -6.38 -13.82 -0.83
N LEU A 120 -5.80 -14.87 -0.23
CA LEU A 120 -4.36 -14.97 -0.02
C LEU A 120 -3.55 -15.12 -1.32
N GLY A 121 -4.13 -15.69 -2.37
CA GLY A 121 -3.49 -15.75 -3.69
C GLY A 121 -3.27 -14.35 -4.26
N GLU A 122 -4.32 -13.54 -4.28
CA GLU A 122 -4.28 -12.14 -4.73
C GLU A 122 -3.33 -11.29 -3.88
N ALA A 123 -3.42 -11.39 -2.54
CA ALA A 123 -2.57 -10.62 -1.65
C ALA A 123 -1.07 -10.92 -1.86
N ARG A 124 -0.72 -12.14 -2.30
CA ARG A 124 0.66 -12.58 -2.57
C ARG A 124 1.17 -12.20 -3.95
N MET A 125 0.30 -11.74 -4.86
CA MET A 125 0.74 -11.40 -6.21
C MET A 125 1.67 -10.20 -6.19
N PRO A 126 2.76 -10.23 -6.97
CA PRO A 126 3.50 -9.02 -7.26
C PRO A 126 2.65 -8.09 -8.13
N VAL A 127 2.88 -6.79 -7.98
CA VAL A 127 2.50 -5.80 -8.99
C VAL A 127 3.72 -5.37 -9.77
N TYR A 128 3.53 -5.00 -11.03
CA TYR A 128 4.59 -4.54 -11.91
C TYR A 128 4.35 -3.09 -12.32
N PHE A 129 5.41 -2.32 -12.44
CA PHE A 129 5.40 -0.97 -12.99
C PHE A 129 6.53 -0.84 -14.01
N ASP A 130 6.19 -0.36 -15.20
CA ASP A 130 7.12 -0.20 -16.31
C ASP A 130 7.50 1.28 -16.47
N SER A 131 8.78 1.60 -16.33
CA SER A 131 9.34 2.91 -16.64
C SER A 131 10.21 2.85 -17.89
N PRO A 132 10.55 4.00 -18.51
CA PRO A 132 11.52 4.03 -19.62
C PRO A 132 12.90 3.45 -19.27
N ALA A 133 13.27 3.44 -17.99
CA ALA A 133 14.53 2.88 -17.49
C ALA A 133 14.46 1.36 -17.23
N GLY A 134 13.26 0.80 -17.05
CA GLY A 134 13.04 -0.63 -16.85
C GLY A 134 11.76 -0.96 -16.08
N SER A 135 11.51 -2.26 -15.90
CA SER A 135 10.36 -2.79 -15.15
C SER A 135 10.74 -3.08 -13.70
N VAL A 136 9.90 -2.66 -12.74
CA VAL A 136 10.04 -2.95 -11.32
C VAL A 136 8.86 -3.81 -10.87
N ALA A 137 9.15 -4.88 -10.13
CA ALA A 137 8.15 -5.72 -9.48
C ALA A 137 8.16 -5.49 -7.97
N MET A 138 6.99 -5.29 -7.37
CA MET A 138 6.84 -5.12 -5.93
C MET A 138 6.03 -6.26 -5.32
N LEU A 139 6.62 -6.93 -4.33
CA LEU A 139 5.93 -7.79 -3.38
C LEU A 139 5.82 -7.03 -2.05
N SER A 140 4.61 -6.95 -1.51
CA SER A 140 4.36 -6.34 -0.21
C SER A 140 3.85 -7.41 0.75
N CYS A 141 4.43 -7.48 1.94
CA CYS A 141 4.10 -8.45 2.97
C CYS A 141 4.41 -7.87 4.36
N SER A 142 3.67 -8.34 5.38
CA SER A 142 3.86 -7.89 6.77
C SER A 142 4.10 -9.07 7.70
N SER A 143 5.02 -8.91 8.66
CA SER A 143 5.19 -9.79 9.81
C SER A 143 4.41 -9.31 11.04
N THR A 144 3.93 -8.07 11.07
CA THR A 144 3.32 -7.49 12.26
C THR A 144 1.89 -7.07 11.94
N PHE A 145 0.92 -7.76 12.52
CA PHE A 145 -0.51 -7.51 12.30
C PHE A 145 -1.35 -8.21 13.36
N ALA A 146 -2.57 -7.71 13.60
CA ALA A 146 -3.48 -8.31 14.56
C ALA A 146 -4.03 -9.66 14.08
N LYS A 147 -4.38 -10.54 15.01
CA LYS A 147 -4.92 -11.86 14.66
C LYS A 147 -6.18 -11.71 13.81
N GLY A 148 -6.19 -12.40 12.68
CA GLY A 148 -7.32 -12.36 11.74
C GLY A 148 -7.28 -11.21 10.74
N GLN A 149 -6.21 -10.41 10.69
CA GLN A 149 -6.02 -9.42 9.63
C GLN A 149 -5.43 -10.00 8.33
N HIS A 150 -4.77 -11.15 8.39
CA HIS A 150 -4.20 -11.79 7.20
C HIS A 150 -5.28 -12.30 6.23
N ALA A 151 -4.96 -12.25 4.94
CA ALA A 151 -5.72 -12.90 3.89
C ALA A 151 -5.74 -14.43 4.08
N GLY A 152 -6.86 -15.05 3.73
CA GLY A 152 -7.07 -16.50 3.81
C GLY A 152 -7.11 -17.15 2.42
N GLU A 153 -6.67 -18.41 2.35
CA GLU A 153 -6.71 -19.21 1.12
C GLU A 153 -8.15 -19.35 0.59
N GLN A 154 -8.30 -19.32 -0.73
CA GLN A 154 -9.57 -19.63 -1.39
C GLN A 154 -9.58 -21.11 -1.79
N ARG A 155 -10.75 -21.75 -1.69
CA ARG A 155 -10.99 -23.12 -2.16
C ARG A 155 -12.08 -23.12 -3.24
N PRO A 156 -12.21 -24.18 -4.06
CA PRO A 156 -13.29 -24.25 -5.06
C PRO A 156 -14.71 -24.15 -4.48
N ASP A 157 -14.90 -24.58 -3.23
CA ASP A 157 -16.17 -24.63 -2.50
C ASP A 157 -16.34 -23.49 -1.48
N MET A 158 -15.33 -22.63 -1.31
CA MET A 158 -15.34 -21.59 -0.27
C MET A 158 -14.54 -20.37 -0.72
N GLN A 159 -15.16 -19.20 -0.64
CA GLN A 159 -14.48 -17.94 -0.90
C GLN A 159 -13.25 -17.77 0.01
N GLY A 160 -12.21 -17.13 -0.51
CA GLY A 160 -11.09 -16.71 0.33
C GLY A 160 -11.51 -15.61 1.31
N ARG A 161 -10.61 -15.33 2.26
CA ARG A 161 -10.79 -14.21 3.19
C ARG A 161 -9.95 -13.03 2.68
N PRO A 162 -10.54 -11.84 2.46
CA PRO A 162 -9.77 -10.66 2.13
C PRO A 162 -8.82 -10.26 3.25
N GLY A 163 -7.67 -9.68 2.92
CA GLY A 163 -6.78 -9.11 3.91
C GLY A 163 -5.36 -8.92 3.40
N LEU A 164 -4.42 -8.73 4.34
CA LEU A 164 -3.01 -8.50 4.01
C LEU A 164 -2.25 -9.79 3.72
N ASN A 165 -1.13 -9.67 3.02
CA ASN A 165 -0.18 -10.75 2.78
C ASN A 165 0.74 -10.98 4.00
N PRO A 166 0.59 -12.09 4.73
CA PRO A 166 1.40 -12.36 5.90
C PRO A 166 2.75 -12.98 5.54
N ILE A 167 3.82 -12.54 6.20
CA ILE A 167 5.02 -13.34 6.38
C ILE A 167 4.74 -14.30 7.54
N ARG A 168 4.86 -15.62 7.29
CA ARG A 168 4.85 -16.60 8.39
C ARG A 168 6.25 -16.63 8.99
N TYR A 169 6.36 -16.35 10.27
CA TYR A 169 7.60 -16.42 11.03
C TYR A 169 7.32 -16.98 12.42
N ASP A 170 8.33 -17.62 13.01
CA ASP A 170 8.34 -18.02 14.40
C ASP A 170 9.34 -17.13 15.15
N THR A 171 8.97 -16.59 16.31
CA THR A 171 9.91 -15.88 17.19
C THR A 171 10.37 -16.82 18.28
N VAL A 172 11.68 -17.06 18.33
CA VAL A 172 12.33 -17.81 19.42
C VAL A 172 13.06 -16.78 20.27
N HIS A 173 12.73 -16.71 21.56
CA HIS A 173 13.48 -15.92 22.53
C HIS A 173 14.46 -16.85 23.25
N GLU A 174 15.75 -16.53 23.16
CA GLU A 174 16.83 -17.17 23.94
C GLU A 174 17.07 -16.40 25.25
#